data_AF-A0A926V6Q7-F1
#
_entry.id   AF-A0A926V6Q7-F1
#
_cell.length_a   1.000
_cell.length_b   1.000
_cell.length_c   1.000
_cell.angle_alpha   90.00
_cell.angle_beta   90.00
_cell.angle_gamma   90.00
#
_symmetry.space_group_name_H-M   'P 1'
#
loop_
_entity.id
_entity.type
_entity.pdbx_description
1 polymer ?
#
loop_
_entity_poly.entity_id
_entity_poly.type
_entity_poly.pdbx_seq_one_letter_code
_entity_poly.pdbx_strand_id
1 'polypeptide(L)'
;MIVNLDEIDQYRSQFTDNSTALRALDVLEDCEGNLEDAAINLALKVGQEPTESEGWLDGFAKRWRVQLCQAHLRPHILTGNLKDAVPVLVEITNLPVPLAIALLIYAQKTGLDDFCQPLTEKL
;
A
#
# COMPACT_ATOMS: atom_id res chain seq x y z
N MET A 1 9.93 2.26 6.64
CA MET A 1 8.90 2.08 7.70
C MET A 1 8.78 0.60 8.00
N ILE A 2 8.64 0.20 9.27
CA ILE A 2 8.55 -1.22 9.66
C ILE A 2 7.09 -1.62 9.92
N VAL A 3 6.70 -2.76 9.35
CA VAL A 3 5.44 -3.48 9.60
C VAL A 3 5.81 -4.76 10.36
N ASN A 4 5.27 -4.93 11.56
CA ASN A 4 5.64 -6.10 12.37
C ASN A 4 4.91 -7.37 11.91
N LEU A 5 5.35 -8.53 12.40
CA LEU A 5 4.79 -9.82 11.99
C LEU A 5 3.29 -9.96 12.33
N ASP A 6 2.86 -9.46 13.49
CA ASP A 6 1.44 -9.51 13.88
C ASP A 6 0.56 -8.71 12.90
N GLU A 7 1.04 -7.55 12.43
CA GLU A 7 0.37 -6.75 11.41
C GLU A 7 0.34 -7.49 10.06
N ILE A 8 1.44 -8.11 9.65
CA ILE A 8 1.52 -8.88 8.40
C ILE A 8 0.54 -10.06 8.44
N ASP A 9 0.47 -10.78 9.55
CA ASP A 9 -0.46 -11.91 9.73
C ASP A 9 -1.92 -11.45 9.75
N GLN A 10 -2.21 -10.29 10.36
CA GLN A 10 -3.52 -9.67 10.26
C GLN A 10 -3.88 -9.36 8.81
N TYR A 11 -2.97 -8.80 8.01
CA TYR A 11 -3.23 -8.57 6.58
C TYR A 11 -3.40 -9.87 5.80
N ARG A 12 -2.59 -10.90 6.07
CA ARG A 12 -2.70 -12.22 5.41
C ARG A 12 -4.06 -12.86 5.62
N SER A 13 -4.62 -12.75 6.84
CA SER A 13 -5.94 -13.29 7.17
C SER A 13 -7.07 -12.74 6.27
N GLN A 14 -6.86 -11.57 5.64
CA GLN A 14 -7.83 -10.92 4.77
C GLN A 14 -7.81 -11.47 3.33
N PHE A 15 -6.75 -12.18 2.93
CA PHE A 15 -6.47 -12.56 1.54
C PHE A 15 -6.36 -14.07 1.32
N THR A 16 -7.08 -14.89 2.10
CA THR A 16 -7.04 -16.36 2.01
C THR A 16 -7.25 -16.90 0.58
N ASP A 17 -8.02 -16.18 -0.24
CA ASP A 17 -8.34 -16.57 -1.62
C ASP A 17 -7.57 -15.76 -2.69
N ASN A 18 -6.63 -14.89 -2.29
CA ASN A 18 -5.87 -14.03 -3.22
C ASN A 18 -4.36 -14.31 -3.13
N SER A 19 -3.90 -15.28 -3.94
CA SER A 19 -2.49 -15.68 -3.96
C SER A 19 -1.52 -14.56 -4.34
N THR A 20 -1.95 -13.58 -5.15
CA THR A 20 -1.11 -12.46 -5.55
C THR A 20 -0.91 -11.50 -4.38
N ALA A 21 -1.95 -11.27 -3.59
CA ALA A 21 -1.87 -10.46 -2.38
C ALA A 21 -1.01 -11.14 -1.30
N LEU A 22 -1.21 -12.44 -1.08
CA LEU A 22 -0.39 -13.22 -0.15
C LEU A 22 1.10 -13.16 -0.52
N ARG A 23 1.45 -13.36 -1.79
CA ARG A 23 2.84 -13.24 -2.25
C ARG A 23 3.43 -11.85 -2.03
N ALA A 24 2.63 -10.79 -2.10
CA ALA A 24 3.12 -9.44 -1.80
C ALA A 24 3.44 -9.27 -0.31
N LEU A 25 2.62 -9.86 0.57
CA LEU A 25 2.87 -9.90 2.01
C LEU A 25 4.05 -10.80 2.37
N ASP A 26 4.28 -11.89 1.63
CA ASP A 26 5.47 -12.74 1.79
C ASP A 26 6.75 -11.94 1.48
N VAL A 27 6.75 -11.13 0.41
CA VAL A 27 7.89 -10.24 0.13
C VAL A 27 8.10 -9.22 1.25
N LEU A 28 7.02 -8.72 1.85
CA LEU A 28 7.13 -7.81 3.00
C LEU A 28 7.76 -8.50 4.21
N GLU A 29 7.37 -9.73 4.51
CA GLU A 29 7.99 -10.54 5.56
C GLU A 29 9.46 -10.85 5.25
N ASP A 30 9.78 -11.27 4.01
CA ASP A 30 11.15 -11.55 3.55
C ASP A 30 12.06 -10.31 3.64
N CYS A 31 11.48 -9.11 3.56
CA CYS A 31 12.17 -7.83 3.76
C CYS A 31 12.18 -7.39 5.24
N GLU A 32 12.00 -8.32 6.17
CA GLU A 32 11.99 -8.08 7.63
C GLU A 32 10.94 -7.04 8.06
N GLY A 33 9.83 -6.96 7.32
CA GLY A 33 8.79 -5.97 7.53
C GLY A 33 9.15 -4.56 7.05
N ASN A 34 10.32 -4.35 6.42
CA ASN A 34 10.66 -3.06 5.83
C ASN A 34 9.82 -2.81 4.57
N LEU A 35 8.82 -1.93 4.71
CA LEU A 35 7.87 -1.64 3.66
C LEU A 35 8.50 -0.94 2.44
N GLU A 36 9.55 -0.13 2.65
CA GLU A 36 10.26 0.54 1.56
C GLU A 36 10.96 -0.48 0.67
N ASP A 37 11.77 -1.35 1.28
CA ASP A 37 12.52 -2.39 0.58
C ASP A 37 11.58 -3.40 -0.08
N ALA A 38 10.50 -3.78 0.61
CA ALA A 38 9.47 -4.63 0.05
C ALA A 38 8.82 -4.00 -1.18
N ALA A 39 8.46 -2.72 -1.12
CA ALA A 39 7.82 -2.03 -2.23
C ALA A 39 8.76 -1.93 -3.45
N ILE A 40 10.06 -1.69 -3.24
CA ILE A 40 11.09 -1.72 -4.29
C ILE A 40 11.19 -3.11 -4.92
N ASN A 41 11.25 -4.17 -4.12
CA ASN A 41 11.27 -5.55 -4.61
C ASN A 41 10.01 -5.89 -5.41
N LEU A 42 8.84 -5.44 -4.94
CA LEU A 42 7.57 -5.63 -5.64
C LEU A 42 7.53 -4.87 -6.96
N ALA A 43 8.07 -3.65 -7.00
CA ALA A 43 8.16 -2.83 -8.21
C ALA A 43 9.00 -3.53 -9.29
N LEU A 44 10.17 -4.04 -8.92
CA LEU A 44 11.05 -4.81 -9.80
C LEU A 44 10.33 -6.06 -10.35
N LYS A 45 9.60 -6.79 -9.49
CA LYS A 45 8.84 -7.99 -9.89
C LYS A 45 7.72 -7.70 -10.89
N VAL A 46 7.19 -6.47 -10.92
CA VAL A 46 6.16 -6.04 -11.88
C VAL A 46 6.74 -5.23 -13.05
N GLY A 47 8.06 -5.24 -13.23
CA GLY A 47 8.75 -4.61 -14.36
C GLY A 47 8.91 -3.10 -14.26
N GLN A 48 8.74 -2.52 -13.06
CA GLN A 48 9.12 -1.14 -12.80
C GLN A 48 10.59 -1.06 -12.39
N GLU A 49 11.22 0.08 -12.70
CA GLU A 49 12.62 0.35 -12.36
C GLU A 49 12.68 1.54 -11.40
N PRO A 50 12.67 1.31 -10.07
CA PRO A 50 12.95 2.34 -9.08
C PRO A 50 14.30 3.00 -9.35
N THR A 51 14.32 4.33 -9.51
CA THR A 51 15.54 5.10 -9.82
C THR A 51 16.34 5.49 -8.59
N GLU A 52 15.70 5.44 -7.41
CA GLU A 52 16.25 5.78 -6.11
C GLU A 52 15.77 4.72 -5.11
N SER A 53 16.60 4.40 -4.12
CA SER A 53 16.26 3.43 -3.07
C SER A 53 15.67 4.08 -1.82
N GLU A 54 16.07 5.31 -1.48
CA GLU A 54 15.53 6.02 -0.31
C GLU A 54 14.34 6.89 -0.72
N GLY A 55 13.22 6.77 0.00
CA GLY A 55 12.04 7.62 -0.23
C GLY A 55 11.27 7.31 -1.51
N TRP A 56 11.57 6.19 -2.17
CA TRP A 56 10.88 5.77 -3.38
C TRP A 56 9.39 5.54 -3.13
N LEU A 57 9.04 4.85 -2.04
CA LEU A 57 7.66 4.55 -1.69
C LEU A 57 6.88 5.82 -1.30
N ASP A 58 7.50 6.75 -0.57
CA ASP A 58 6.89 8.05 -0.27
C ASP A 58 6.58 8.82 -1.56
N GLY A 59 7.56 8.91 -2.46
CA GLY A 59 7.39 9.51 -3.79
C GLY A 59 6.34 8.81 -4.63
N PHE A 60 6.29 7.48 -4.58
CA PHE A 60 5.30 6.65 -5.26
C PHE A 60 3.89 6.89 -4.69
N ALA A 61 3.72 6.91 -3.37
CA ALA A 61 2.46 7.19 -2.70
C ALA A 61 1.92 8.57 -3.03
N LYS A 62 2.77 9.59 -3.05
CA LYS A 62 2.37 10.96 -3.43
C LYS A 62 1.76 11.05 -4.83
N ARG A 63 2.17 10.19 -5.78
CA ARG A 63 1.59 10.14 -7.14
C ARG A 63 0.14 9.65 -7.13
N TRP A 64 -0.22 8.81 -6.16
CA TRP A 64 -1.55 8.23 -6.01
C TRP A 64 -2.39 8.89 -4.91
N ARG A 65 -1.89 10.01 -4.37
CA ARG A 65 -2.48 10.71 -3.24
C ARG A 65 -3.95 11.07 -3.48
N VAL A 66 -4.29 11.55 -4.67
CA VAL A 66 -5.68 11.91 -5.01
C VAL A 66 -6.61 10.71 -4.87
N GLN A 67 -6.19 9.54 -5.35
CA GLN A 67 -6.96 8.28 -5.31
C GLN A 67 -7.04 7.73 -3.89
N LEU A 68 -5.92 7.69 -3.16
CA LEU A 68 -5.85 7.26 -1.77
C LEU A 68 -6.73 8.11 -0.83
N CYS A 69 -6.92 9.39 -1.15
CA CYS A 69 -7.73 10.32 -0.37
C CYS A 69 -9.21 10.38 -0.78
N GLN A 70 -9.68 9.53 -1.71
CA GLN A 70 -11.09 9.50 -2.10
C GLN A 70 -11.99 8.98 -0.98
N ALA A 71 -13.17 9.59 -0.83
CA ALA A 71 -14.09 9.33 0.28
C ALA A 71 -14.51 7.86 0.44
N HIS A 72 -14.59 7.11 -0.66
CA HIS A 72 -14.98 5.69 -0.64
C HIS A 72 -13.82 4.75 -0.31
N LEU A 73 -12.56 5.19 -0.42
CA LEU A 73 -11.38 4.38 -0.11
C LEU A 73 -10.87 4.64 1.33
N ARG A 74 -11.01 5.88 1.83
CA ARG A 74 -10.55 6.28 3.17
C ARG A 74 -11.01 5.37 4.32
N PRO A 75 -12.29 4.97 4.43
CA PRO A 75 -12.75 4.13 5.55
C PRO A 75 -12.04 2.78 5.60
N HIS A 76 -11.77 2.18 4.43
CA HIS A 76 -11.07 0.91 4.35
C HIS A 76 -9.60 1.04 4.77
N ILE A 77 -8.92 2.10 4.35
CA ILE A 77 -7.54 2.39 4.76
C ILE A 77 -7.46 2.62 6.28
N LEU A 78 -8.35 3.44 6.84
CA LEU A 78 -8.35 3.77 8.28
C LEU A 78 -8.60 2.54 9.17
N THR A 79 -9.40 1.59 8.69
CA THR A 79 -9.72 0.36 9.42
C THR A 79 -8.73 -0.78 9.13
N GLY A 80 -7.76 -0.57 8.24
CA GLY A 80 -6.84 -1.62 7.80
C GLY A 80 -7.50 -2.75 7.01
N ASN A 81 -8.68 -2.50 6.43
CA ASN A 81 -9.41 -3.45 5.60
C ASN A 81 -8.85 -3.43 4.17
N LEU A 82 -7.72 -4.12 3.97
CA LEU A 82 -7.05 -4.23 2.68
C LEU A 82 -7.84 -5.09 1.69
N LYS A 83 -8.62 -6.08 2.15
CA LYS A 83 -9.45 -6.92 1.27
C LYS A 83 -10.38 -6.09 0.40
N ASP A 84 -11.01 -5.09 0.98
CA ASP A 84 -11.93 -4.21 0.25
C ASP A 84 -11.20 -3.02 -0.39
N ALA A 85 -10.10 -2.53 0.21
CA ALA A 85 -9.36 -1.39 -0.34
C ALA A 85 -8.57 -1.71 -1.62
N VAL A 86 -7.94 -2.90 -1.71
CA VAL A 86 -7.13 -3.32 -2.86
C VAL A 86 -7.93 -3.32 -4.17
N PRO A 87 -9.09 -3.99 -4.30
CA PRO A 87 -9.81 -4.02 -5.57
C PRO A 87 -10.24 -2.63 -6.02
N VAL A 88 -10.71 -1.79 -5.09
CA VAL A 88 -11.09 -0.40 -5.36
C VAL A 88 -9.90 0.39 -5.91
N LEU A 89 -8.75 0.33 -5.22
CA LEU A 89 -7.57 1.07 -5.64
C LEU A 89 -7.08 0.58 -7.02
N VAL A 90 -7.05 -0.72 -7.25
CA VAL A 90 -6.64 -1.32 -8.53
C VAL A 90 -7.57 -0.88 -9.66
N GLU A 91 -8.88 -0.88 -9.44
CA GLU A 91 -9.87 -0.46 -10.43
C GLU A 91 -9.67 1.00 -10.87
N ILE A 92 -9.43 1.92 -9.94
CA ILE A 92 -9.31 3.36 -10.24
C ILE A 92 -7.91 3.78 -10.73
N THR A 93 -6.89 2.93 -10.57
CA THR A 93 -5.49 3.26 -10.91
C THR A 93 -4.85 2.37 -11.98
N ASN A 94 -5.39 1.17 -12.21
CA ASN A 94 -4.74 0.07 -12.92
C ASN A 94 -3.37 -0.34 -12.32
N LEU A 95 -3.15 -0.07 -11.03
CA LEU A 95 -1.94 -0.52 -10.35
C LEU A 95 -1.89 -2.05 -10.25
N PRO A 96 -0.70 -2.66 -10.38
CA PRO A 96 -0.51 -4.04 -10.00
C PRO A 96 -0.88 -4.26 -8.53
N VAL A 97 -1.61 -5.33 -8.23
CA VAL A 97 -2.02 -5.72 -6.86
C VAL A 97 -0.88 -5.63 -5.83
N PRO A 98 0.35 -6.11 -6.11
CA PRO A 98 1.44 -6.01 -5.14
C PRO A 98 1.76 -4.56 -4.72
N LEU A 99 1.75 -3.62 -5.67
CA LEU A 99 2.01 -2.21 -5.39
C LEU A 99 0.83 -1.52 -4.72
N ALA A 100 -0.40 -1.93 -5.03
CA ALA A 100 -1.58 -1.45 -4.33
C ALA A 100 -1.53 -1.80 -2.84
N ILE A 101 -1.10 -3.02 -2.48
CA ILE A 101 -0.92 -3.44 -1.08
C ILE A 101 0.11 -2.57 -0.36
N ALA A 102 1.29 -2.38 -0.95
CA ALA A 102 2.35 -1.56 -0.36
C ALA A 102 1.87 -0.12 -0.10
N LEU A 103 1.14 0.47 -1.06
CA LEU A 103 0.57 1.81 -0.93
C LEU A 103 -0.47 1.93 0.19
N LEU A 104 -1.38 0.97 0.29
CA LEU A 104 -2.45 1.00 1.28
C LEU A 104 -1.90 0.85 2.70
N ILE A 105 -0.94 -0.06 2.90
CA ILE A 105 -0.24 -0.20 4.18
C ILE A 105 0.53 1.08 4.52
N TYR A 106 1.22 1.67 3.53
CA TYR A 106 1.93 2.93 3.72
C TYR A 106 0.98 4.04 4.19
N ALA A 107 -0.11 4.28 3.45
CA ALA A 107 -1.08 5.34 3.78
C ALA A 107 -1.75 5.10 5.14
N GLN A 108 -2.04 3.85 5.49
CA GLN A 108 -2.59 3.49 6.79
C GLN A 108 -1.59 3.83 7.91
N LYS A 109 -0.33 3.42 7.77
CA LYS A 109 0.68 3.59 8.82
C LYS A 109 1.23 5.01 8.93
N THR A 110 1.24 5.80 7.85
CA THR A 110 1.62 7.22 7.91
C THR A 110 0.55 8.09 8.54
N GLY A 111 -0.67 7.57 8.71
CA GLY A 111 -1.83 8.37 9.10
C GLY A 111 -2.46 9.04 7.88
N LEU A 112 -3.65 8.57 7.51
CA LEU A 112 -4.31 9.01 6.27
C LEU A 112 -4.72 10.49 6.30
N ASP A 113 -5.04 11.03 7.48
CA ASP A 113 -5.45 12.42 7.61
C ASP A 113 -4.29 13.37 7.29
N ASP A 114 -3.11 13.14 7.88
CA ASP A 114 -1.90 13.89 7.59
C ASP A 114 -1.47 13.70 6.13
N PHE A 115 -1.54 12.45 5.65
CA PHE A 115 -1.25 12.14 4.25
C PHE A 115 -2.18 12.87 3.28
N CYS A 116 -3.43 13.17 3.65
CA CYS A 116 -4.40 13.83 2.78
C CYS A 116 -4.44 15.36 2.91
N GLN A 117 -3.77 16.00 3.87
CA GLN A 117 -3.82 17.47 4.02
C GLN A 117 -2.79 18.22 3.15
N PRO A 118 -3.16 19.27 2.39
CA PRO A 118 -4.43 20.01 2.44
C PRO A 118 -5.41 19.67 1.30
N LEU A 119 -5.34 18.48 0.67
CA LEU A 119 -6.32 18.12 -0.37
C LEU A 119 -7.76 18.19 0.15
N THR A 120 -7.96 17.92 1.44
CA THR A 120 -9.24 18.02 2.15
C THR A 120 -9.71 19.44 2.47
N GLU A 121 -8.89 20.48 2.31
CA GLU A 121 -9.28 21.88 2.61
C GLU A 121 -9.91 22.61 1.41
N LYS A 122 -9.99 21.97 0.23
CA LYS A 122 -10.63 22.54 -0.95
C LYS A 122 -11.69 21.61 -1.51
N LEU A 123 -12.83 21.55 -0.82
CA LEU A 123 -14.12 21.17 -1.38
C LEU A 123 -15.15 22.25 -1.04
#